data_AF-A0A3D3L8H0-F1
#
_entry.id   AF-A0A3D3L8H0-F1
#
_cell.length_a   1.000
_cell.length_b   1.000
_cell.length_c   1.000
_cell.angle_alpha   90.00
_cell.angle_beta   90.00
_cell.angle_gamma   90.00
#
_symmetry.space_group_name_H-M   'P 1'
#
loop_
_entity.id
_entity.type
_entity.pdbx_description
1 polymer ?
#
loop_
_entity_poly.entity_id
_entity_poly.type
_entity_poly.pdbx_seq_one_letter_code
_entity_poly.pdbx_strand_id
1 'polypeptide(L)'
;MSNWFEYVAGTFAGDATERIDMQIKEKTASFVRLEFFAITGKVYTIERSLNMQGWETVPFSFTAEGTPQQVFVAEDVGILPAFTIPTPGGAREFYRLTVR
;
A
#
# COMPACT_ATOMS: atom_id res chain seq x y z
N MET A 1 -33.78 -17.89 -25.69
CA MET A 1 -33.39 -17.41 -24.34
C MET A 1 -31.88 -17.35 -24.31
N SER A 2 -31.31 -16.15 -24.48
CA SER A 2 -29.86 -15.95 -24.55
C SER A 2 -29.31 -15.68 -23.15
N ASN A 3 -28.24 -16.39 -22.78
CA ASN A 3 -27.36 -16.03 -21.68
C ASN A 3 -26.60 -14.74 -22.04
N TRP A 4 -27.27 -13.59 -21.99
CA TRP A 4 -26.70 -12.30 -22.40
C TRP A 4 -26.33 -11.38 -21.23
N PHE A 5 -26.09 -11.95 -20.04
CA PHE A 5 -25.48 -11.19 -18.95
C PHE A 5 -24.53 -12.10 -18.18
N GLU A 6 -23.46 -12.49 -18.87
CA GLU A 6 -22.22 -12.85 -18.21
C GLU A 6 -21.73 -11.60 -17.46
N TYR A 7 -21.90 -11.61 -16.14
CA TYR A 7 -21.42 -10.56 -15.26
C TYR A 7 -19.91 -10.72 -15.13
N VAL A 8 -19.15 -10.12 -16.05
CA VAL A 8 -17.72 -9.92 -15.87
C VAL A 8 -17.59 -8.85 -14.79
N ALA A 9 -17.33 -9.26 -13.55
CA ALA A 9 -16.92 -8.37 -12.48
C ALA A 9 -15.53 -7.82 -12.80
N GLY A 10 -15.49 -6.87 -13.73
CA GLY A 10 -14.36 -5.99 -13.97
C GLY A 10 -14.55 -4.74 -13.14
N THR A 11 -13.54 -4.41 -12.34
CA THR A 11 -13.39 -3.19 -11.54
C THR A 11 -13.97 -1.98 -12.26
N PHE A 12 -14.99 -1.35 -11.67
CA PHE A 12 -15.69 -0.24 -12.29
C PHE A 12 -14.84 1.02 -12.14
N ALA A 13 -14.18 1.46 -13.21
CA ALA A 13 -13.26 2.61 -13.21
C ALA A 13 -13.87 3.96 -12.75
N GLY A 14 -15.17 4.01 -12.49
CA GLY A 14 -15.91 5.19 -12.03
C GLY A 14 -16.23 5.23 -10.54
N ASP A 15 -15.97 4.18 -9.76
CA ASP A 15 -16.24 4.21 -8.32
C ASP A 15 -15.06 4.85 -7.57
N ALA A 16 -15.32 5.95 -6.86
CA ALA A 16 -14.30 6.64 -6.08
C ALA A 16 -13.83 5.80 -4.87
N THR A 17 -14.64 4.82 -4.43
CA THR A 17 -14.27 3.86 -3.38
C THR A 17 -13.38 2.71 -3.84
N GLU A 18 -13.14 2.52 -5.15
CA GLU A 18 -12.25 1.48 -5.69
C GLU A 18 -10.81 1.98 -5.95
N ARG A 19 -10.48 3.23 -5.63
CA ARG A 19 -9.10 3.73 -5.75
C ARG A 19 -8.24 3.15 -4.64
N ILE A 20 -7.31 2.27 -5.02
CA ILE A 20 -6.17 1.89 -4.18
C ILE A 20 -5.24 3.11 -4.12
N ASP A 21 -5.45 3.97 -3.12
CA ASP A 21 -4.62 5.13 -2.83
C ASP A 21 -3.67 4.82 -1.66
N MET A 22 -2.49 5.46 -1.70
CA MET A 22 -1.55 5.44 -0.60
C MET A 22 -1.03 6.85 -0.35
N GLN A 23 -1.17 7.31 0.89
CA GLN A 23 -0.81 8.67 1.28
C GLN A 23 0.35 8.67 2.28
N ILE A 24 1.30 9.57 2.08
CA ILE A 24 2.31 9.89 3.10
C ILE A 24 1.66 10.85 4.09
N LYS A 25 1.50 10.43 5.34
CA LYS A 25 0.89 11.26 6.39
C LYS A 25 1.92 11.98 7.24
N GLU A 26 3.07 11.36 7.46
CA GLU A 26 4.12 11.90 8.31
C GLU A 26 5.49 11.33 7.89
N LYS A 27 6.54 12.15 7.99
CA LYS A 27 7.92 11.71 7.84
C LYS A 27 8.76 12.31 8.96
N THR A 28 9.45 11.45 9.71
CA THR A 28 10.41 11.81 10.75
C THR A 28 11.78 11.21 10.42
N ALA A 29 12.76 11.39 11.31
CA ALA A 29 14.04 10.70 11.20
C ALA A 29 13.94 9.19 11.47
N SER A 30 12.88 8.74 12.17
CA SER A 30 12.73 7.36 12.63
C SER A 30 11.75 6.55 11.77
N PHE A 31 10.73 7.19 11.20
CA PHE A 31 9.73 6.50 10.38
C PHE A 31 9.13 7.40 9.30
N VAL A 32 8.56 6.76 8.28
CA VAL A 32 7.57 7.36 7.37
C VAL A 32 6.24 6.66 7.63
N ARG A 33 5.21 7.43 8.00
CA ARG A 33 3.84 6.94 8.19
C ARG A 33 3.08 7.08 6.88
N LEU A 34 2.80 5.94 6.29
CA LEU A 34 1.94 5.77 5.13
C LEU A 34 0.54 5.38 5.61
N GLU A 35 -0.45 5.57 4.76
CA GLU A 35 -1.82 5.13 4.99
C GLU A 35 -2.41 4.63 3.67
N PHE A 36 -3.03 3.46 3.70
CA PHE A 36 -3.66 2.85 2.52
C PHE A 36 -4.96 2.13 2.89
N PHE A 37 -5.82 1.92 1.88
CA PHE A 37 -7.04 1.15 2.03
C PHE A 37 -6.78 -0.35 1.76
N ALA A 38 -6.99 -1.17 2.77
CA ALA A 38 -6.90 -2.62 2.70
C ALA A 38 -8.26 -3.23 2.34
N ILE A 39 -8.21 -4.28 1.52
CA ILE A 39 -9.35 -5.07 1.05
C ILE A 39 -9.05 -6.52 1.45
N THR A 40 -9.98 -7.15 2.17
CA THR A 40 -9.85 -8.54 2.64
C THR A 40 -9.40 -9.50 1.54
N GLY A 41 -8.44 -10.37 1.88
CA GLY A 41 -7.90 -11.39 1.00
C GLY A 41 -6.84 -10.91 0.01
N LYS A 42 -6.57 -9.60 -0.06
CA LYS A 42 -5.51 -9.05 -0.92
C LYS A 42 -4.16 -9.05 -0.22
N VAL A 43 -3.11 -9.22 -1.02
CA VAL A 43 -1.73 -9.22 -0.57
C VAL A 43 -1.08 -7.88 -0.90
N TYR A 44 -0.49 -7.24 0.12
CA TYR A 44 0.09 -5.92 0.06
C TYR A 44 1.60 -5.97 0.30
N THR A 45 2.35 -5.25 -0.52
CA THR A 45 3.78 -4.96 -0.32
C THR A 45 4.03 -3.48 -0.57
N ILE A 46 4.95 -2.87 0.18
CA ILE A 46 5.36 -1.48 -0.02
C ILE A 46 6.74 -1.47 -0.67
N GLU A 47 6.88 -0.69 -1.73
CA GLU A 47 8.16 -0.49 -2.40
C GLU A 47 8.59 0.97 -2.31
N ARG A 48 9.91 1.17 -2.21
CA ARG A 48 10.55 2.48 -2.16
C ARG A 48 11.43 2.68 -3.38
N SER A 49 11.54 3.93 -3.84
CA SER A 49 12.54 4.37 -4.81
C SER A 49 13.15 5.71 -4.42
N LEU A 50 14.42 5.94 -4.77
CA LEU A 50 15.08 7.25 -4.66
C LEU A 50 15.04 8.05 -5.97
N ASN A 51 14.74 7.39 -7.08
CA ASN A 51 14.89 7.95 -8.44
C ASN A 51 13.77 7.55 -9.41
N MET A 52 12.73 6.88 -8.92
CA MET A 52 11.61 6.31 -9.68
C MET A 52 11.99 5.22 -10.72
N GLN A 53 13.25 4.80 -10.78
CA GLN A 53 13.73 3.77 -11.70
C GLN A 53 13.93 2.43 -10.98
N GLY A 54 14.72 2.44 -9.91
CA GLY A 54 14.94 1.26 -9.06
C GLY A 54 13.94 1.24 -7.91
N TRP A 55 13.24 0.13 -7.75
CA TRP A 55 12.26 -0.08 -6.67
C TRP A 55 12.69 -1.26 -5.81
N GLU A 56 12.67 -1.07 -4.49
CA GLU A 56 12.97 -2.12 -3.52
C GLU A 56 11.79 -2.32 -2.58
N THR A 57 11.46 -3.57 -2.26
CA THR A 57 10.46 -3.88 -1.23
C THR A 57 11.01 -3.47 0.13
N VAL A 58 10.28 -2.62 0.84
CA VAL A 58 10.64 -2.18 2.19
C VAL A 58 9.75 -2.85 3.22
N PRO A 59 10.32 -3.29 4.36
CA PRO A 59 9.52 -3.76 5.46
C PRO A 59 8.70 -2.62 6.08
N PHE A 60 7.52 -2.96 6.58
CA PHE A 60 6.64 -2.04 7.28
C PHE A 60 5.96 -2.71 8.48
N SER A 61 5.53 -1.90 9.44
CA SER A 61 4.74 -2.31 10.61
C SER A 61 3.45 -1.49 10.69
N PHE A 62 2.45 -1.96 11.45
CA PHE A 62 1.20 -1.21 11.66
C PHE A 62 1.26 -0.18 12.80
N THR A 63 2.36 -0.16 13.55
CA THR A 63 2.66 0.84 14.58
C THR A 63 4.13 1.24 14.48
N ALA A 64 4.51 2.40 15.00
CA ALA A 64 5.88 2.91 14.93
C ALA A 64 6.94 1.97 15.54
N GLU A 65 6.56 1.17 16.54
CA GLU A 65 7.42 0.21 17.23
C GLU A 65 7.02 -1.26 16.96
N GLY A 66 6.14 -1.49 15.98
CA GLY A 66 5.63 -2.81 15.67
C GLY A 66 6.67 -3.69 14.96
N THR A 67 6.43 -5.00 14.96
CA THR A 67 7.27 -5.95 14.23
C THR A 67 7.16 -5.71 12.72
N PRO A 68 8.28 -5.43 12.02
CA PRO A 68 8.25 -5.21 10.59
C PRO A 68 7.96 -6.50 9.81
N GLN A 69 7.19 -6.37 8.73
CA GLN A 69 6.92 -7.42 7.75
C GLN A 69 7.07 -6.86 6.33
N GLN A 70 7.40 -7.72 5.35
CA GLN A 70 7.51 -7.30 3.95
C GLN A 70 6.22 -7.52 3.15
N VAL A 71 5.39 -8.46 3.62
CA VAL A 71 4.16 -8.89 2.96
C VAL A 71 3.06 -8.89 4.00
N PHE A 72 1.90 -8.35 3.64
CA PHE A 72 0.71 -8.38 4.48
C PHE A 72 -0.47 -8.94 3.69
N VAL A 73 -1.21 -9.88 4.29
CA VAL A 73 -2.49 -10.34 3.76
C VAL A 73 -3.58 -9.68 4.58
N ALA A 74 -4.44 -8.90 3.94
CA ALA A 74 -5.51 -8.21 4.65
C ALA A 74 -6.59 -9.19 5.12
N GLU A 75 -6.86 -9.21 6.41
CA GLU A 75 -7.95 -10.01 7.01
C GLU A 75 -9.28 -9.25 6.98
N ASP A 76 -9.23 -7.93 7.09
CA ASP A 76 -10.38 -7.03 7.10
C ASP A 76 -10.24 -5.88 6.11
N VAL A 77 -11.38 -5.29 5.76
CA VAL A 77 -11.44 -4.04 4.98
C VAL A 77 -11.24 -2.83 5.88
N GLY A 78 -10.40 -1.88 5.47
CA GLY A 78 -10.22 -0.66 6.25
C GLY A 78 -8.98 0.14 5.90
N ILE A 79 -8.88 1.34 6.49
CA ILE A 79 -7.71 2.19 6.35
C ILE A 79 -6.65 1.72 7.36
N LEU A 80 -5.47 1.34 6.87
CA LEU A 80 -4.37 0.87 7.70
C LEU A 80 -3.17 1.84 7.64
N PRO A 81 -2.56 2.17 8.79
CA PRO A 81 -1.28 2.84 8.80
C PRO A 81 -0.15 1.87 8.45
N ALA A 82 0.90 2.33 7.78
CA ALA A 82 2.12 1.56 7.60
C ALA A 82 3.35 2.42 7.92
N PHE A 83 4.19 1.94 8.82
CA PHE A 83 5.39 2.60 9.27
C PHE A 83 6.60 1.93 8.62
N THR A 84 7.37 2.69 7.83
CA THR A 84 8.62 2.23 7.21
C THR A 84 9.80 3.01 7.76
N ILE A 85 10.99 2.41 7.77
CA ILE A 85 12.22 3.12 8.15
C ILE A 85 12.69 3.98 6.96
N PRO A 86 12.83 5.31 7.12
CA PRO A 86 13.34 6.18 6.06
C PRO A 86 14.80 5.88 5.75
N THR A 87 15.22 6.22 4.54
CA THR A 87 16.62 6.19 4.13
C THR A 87 17.41 7.15 5.01
N PRO A 88 18.53 6.71 5.61
CA PRO A 88 19.41 7.59 6.36
C PRO A 88 19.85 8.81 5.53
N GLY A 89 19.98 9.96 6.18
CA GLY A 89 20.42 11.20 5.52
C GLY A 89 19.30 12.04 4.90
N GLY A 90 18.03 11.71 5.12
CA GLY A 90 16.90 12.60 4.79
C GLY A 90 16.64 12.74 3.29
N ALA A 91 17.02 11.74 2.50
CA ALA A 91 16.76 11.73 1.06
C ALA A 91 15.25 11.84 0.76
N ARG A 92 14.93 12.41 -0.41
CA ARG A 92 13.57 12.34 -0.96
C ARG A 92 13.34 10.91 -1.44
N GLU A 93 12.19 10.37 -1.06
CA GLU A 93 11.82 8.98 -1.32
C GLU A 93 10.45 8.95 -1.96
N PHE A 94 10.27 8.04 -2.90
CA PHE A 94 9.00 7.69 -3.51
C PHE A 94 8.55 6.35 -2.94
N TYR A 95 7.26 6.22 -2.71
CA TYR A 95 6.65 4.99 -2.23
C TYR A 95 5.56 4.56 -3.21
N ARG A 96 5.43 3.26 -3.43
CA ARG A 96 4.26 2.68 -4.10
C ARG A 96 3.75 1.45 -3.34
N LEU A 97 2.45 1.23 -3.42
CA LEU A 97 1.80 0.04 -2.91
C LEU A 97 1.58 -0.92 -4.07
N THR A 98 1.98 -2.17 -3.90
CA THR A 98 1.70 -3.25 -4.85
C THR A 98 0.66 -4.18 -4.23
N VAL A 99 -0.39 -4.50 -4.99
CA VAL A 99 -1.53 -5.33 -4.57
C VAL A 99 -1.66 -6.53 -5.49
N ARG A 100 -1.84 -7.72 -4.93
CA ARG A 100 -2.05 -8.99 -5.66
C ARG A 100 -3.33 -9.67 -5.18
#